data_AF-A0A957AHK0-F1
#
_entry.id   AF-A0A957AHK0-F1
#
_cell.length_a   1.000
_cell.length_b   1.000
_cell.length_c   1.000
_cell.angle_alpha   90.00
_cell.angle_beta   90.00
_cell.angle_gamma   90.00
#
_symmetry.space_group_name_H-M   'P 1'
#
loop_
_entity.id
_entity.type
_entity.pdbx_description
1 polymer ?
#
loop_
_entity_poly.entity_id
_entity_poly.type
_entity_poly.pdbx_seq_one_letter_code
_entity_poly.pdbx_strand_id
1 'polypeptide(L)'
;MSDSDQEWTCGMGLAAGSEIPARMADLLSIMARNLELHQRSLDTSDAAASEELIANERLAGRMRDVSGYLEALAGEMVGYRDLPAVPHDEAALNTPDVLETFHALIASERSLANLLNESADAFDSDEE
;
A
#
# COMPACT_ATOMS: atom_id res chain seq x y z
N MET A 1 -13.01 29.05 15.32
CA MET A 1 -12.85 29.20 13.86
C MET A 1 -12.75 27.77 13.35
N SER A 2 -13.75 27.29 12.62
CA SER A 2 -13.76 25.91 12.15
C SER A 2 -12.63 25.70 11.15
N ASP A 3 -12.05 24.52 11.18
CA ASP A 3 -10.93 24.02 10.37
C ASP A 3 -11.30 23.87 8.86
N SER A 4 -12.30 24.61 8.38
CA SER A 4 -13.09 24.30 7.18
C SER A 4 -12.76 25.11 5.93
N ASP A 5 -11.78 26.01 5.97
CA ASP A 5 -11.55 26.98 4.88
C ASP A 5 -10.13 26.86 4.27
N GLN A 6 -9.46 25.71 4.43
CA GLN A 6 -8.22 25.46 3.69
C GLN A 6 -8.57 25.06 2.25
N GLU A 7 -8.26 25.93 1.29
CA GLU A 7 -8.32 25.59 -0.14
C GLU A 7 -7.39 24.40 -0.41
N TRP A 8 -7.98 23.27 -0.80
CA TRP A 8 -7.22 22.08 -1.18
C TRP A 8 -6.47 22.35 -2.48
N THR A 9 -5.15 22.17 -2.47
CA THR A 9 -4.32 22.14 -3.67
C THR A 9 -4.07 20.71 -4.13
N CYS A 10 -3.66 20.52 -5.40
CA CYS A 10 -3.21 19.21 -5.88
C CYS A 10 -2.02 18.66 -5.05
N GLY A 11 -1.12 19.54 -4.58
CA GLY A 11 -0.03 19.17 -3.68
C GLY A 11 -0.52 18.58 -2.36
N MET A 12 -1.50 19.21 -1.72
CA MET A 12 -2.16 18.69 -0.53
C MET A 12 -2.88 17.35 -0.83
N GLY A 13 -3.49 17.24 -2.01
CA GLY A 13 -4.06 15.99 -2.55
C GLY A 13 -3.07 14.84 -2.60
N LEU A 14 -1.92 15.04 -3.23
CA LEU A 14 -0.84 14.06 -3.32
C LEU A 14 -0.32 13.67 -1.93
N ALA A 15 -0.06 14.66 -1.08
CA ALA A 15 0.43 14.40 0.27
C ALA A 15 -0.59 13.61 1.12
N ALA A 16 -1.89 13.90 1.00
CA ALA A 16 -2.93 13.13 1.68
C ALA A 16 -3.02 11.69 1.13
N GLY A 17 -2.88 11.50 -0.19
CA GLY A 17 -2.88 10.20 -0.83
C GLY A 17 -1.65 9.32 -0.54
N SER A 18 -0.59 9.88 0.05
CA SER A 18 0.65 9.15 0.36
C SER A 18 0.49 8.05 1.43
N GLU A 19 -0.56 8.13 2.25
CA GLU A 19 -0.83 7.16 3.31
C GLU A 19 -1.06 5.75 2.74
N ILE A 20 -1.69 5.63 1.56
CA ILE A 20 -1.97 4.34 0.93
C ILE A 20 -0.68 3.58 0.59
N PRO A 21 0.26 4.12 -0.22
CA PRO A 21 1.51 3.43 -0.48
C PRO A 21 2.34 3.20 0.80
N ALA A 22 2.31 4.10 1.79
CA ALA A 22 2.98 3.88 3.07
C ALA A 22 2.43 2.64 3.82
N ARG A 23 1.10 2.50 3.91
CA ARG A 23 0.47 1.34 4.57
C ARG A 23 0.68 0.05 3.80
N MET A 24 0.73 0.11 2.46
CA MET A 24 1.09 -1.05 1.64
C MET A 24 2.55 -1.46 1.86
N ALA A 25 3.46 -0.50 2.03
CA ALA A 25 4.86 -0.77 2.39
C ALA A 25 4.96 -1.49 3.74
N ASP A 26 4.28 -0.97 4.77
CA ASP A 26 4.21 -1.58 6.10
C ASP A 26 3.74 -3.03 6.03
N LEU A 27 2.62 -3.28 5.34
CA LEU A 27 2.04 -4.61 5.20
C LEU A 27 3.02 -5.59 4.54
N LEU A 28 3.63 -5.21 3.42
CA LEU A 28 4.59 -6.07 2.71
C LEU A 28 5.85 -6.32 3.54
N SER A 29 6.32 -5.33 4.28
CA SER A 29 7.45 -5.48 5.20
C SER A 29 7.15 -6.49 6.32
N ILE A 30 5.95 -6.44 6.89
CA ILE A 30 5.48 -7.39 7.90
C ILE A 30 5.32 -8.79 7.30
N MET A 31 4.74 -8.92 6.10
CA MET A 31 4.63 -10.22 5.41
C MET A 31 6.00 -10.83 5.13
N ALA A 32 6.97 -10.03 4.65
CA ALA A 32 8.35 -10.47 4.46
C ALA A 32 8.94 -10.97 5.77
N ARG A 33 8.76 -10.20 6.85
CA ARG A 33 9.26 -10.56 8.18
C ARG A 33 8.65 -11.86 8.70
N ASN A 34 7.36 -12.08 8.44
CA ASN A 34 6.67 -13.31 8.80
C ASN A 34 7.29 -14.53 8.11
N LEU A 35 7.55 -14.44 6.79
CA LEU A 35 8.19 -15.53 6.05
C LEU A 35 9.61 -15.83 6.56
N GLU A 36 10.39 -14.82 6.92
CA GLU A 36 11.73 -15.04 7.49
C GLU A 36 11.71 -15.69 8.87
N LEU A 37 10.70 -15.38 9.67
CA LEU A 37 10.52 -16.03 10.96
C LEU A 37 10.07 -17.48 10.74
N HIS A 38 9.17 -17.70 9.79
CA HIS A 38 8.73 -19.03 9.40
C HIS A 38 9.88 -19.92 8.92
N GLN A 39 10.81 -19.38 8.12
CA GLN A 39 12.01 -20.14 7.71
C GLN A 39 12.80 -20.74 8.88
N ARG A 40 12.79 -20.10 10.06
CA ARG A 40 13.51 -20.58 11.24
C ARG A 40 12.86 -21.80 11.88
N SER A 41 11.62 -22.10 11.55
CA SER A 41 10.91 -23.29 12.04
C SER A 41 11.19 -24.54 11.21
N LEU A 42 11.78 -24.38 10.00
CA LEU A 42 12.02 -25.48 9.09
C LEU A 42 13.16 -26.38 9.56
N ASP A 43 12.94 -27.70 9.48
CA ASP A 43 13.98 -28.69 9.75
C ASP A 43 14.98 -28.75 8.58
N THR A 44 16.15 -28.16 8.78
CA THR A 44 17.22 -28.13 7.77
C THR A 44 17.83 -29.50 7.46
N SER A 45 17.50 -30.54 8.25
CA SER A 45 17.92 -31.91 7.97
C SER A 45 16.98 -32.65 7.02
N ASP A 46 15.76 -32.12 6.81
CA ASP A 46 14.84 -32.63 5.81
C ASP A 46 15.15 -32.03 4.42
N ALA A 47 15.47 -32.89 3.47
CA ALA A 47 15.72 -32.49 2.09
C ALA A 47 14.51 -31.80 1.43
N ALA A 48 13.29 -32.10 1.89
CA ALA A 48 12.07 -31.45 1.41
C ALA A 48 11.96 -29.98 1.84
N ALA A 49 12.58 -29.59 2.96
CA ALA A 49 12.56 -28.21 3.45
C ALA A 49 13.35 -27.24 2.55
N SER A 50 14.24 -27.75 1.69
CA SER A 50 15.07 -26.93 0.81
C SER A 50 14.26 -26.10 -0.18
N GLU A 51 13.18 -26.65 -0.74
CA GLU A 51 12.35 -25.92 -1.71
C GLU A 51 11.58 -24.78 -1.04
N GLU A 52 11.07 -25.03 0.17
CA GLU A 52 10.34 -24.03 0.96
C GLU A 52 11.26 -22.89 1.44
N LEU A 53 12.48 -23.21 1.87
CA LEU A 53 13.50 -22.21 2.23
C LEU A 53 13.78 -21.25 1.07
N ILE A 54 14.04 -21.79 -0.13
CA ILE A 54 14.31 -21.01 -1.35
C ILE A 54 13.09 -20.14 -1.71
N ALA A 55 11.88 -20.70 -1.62
CA ALA A 55 10.66 -19.97 -1.93
C ALA A 55 10.47 -18.78 -0.96
N ASN A 56 10.57 -19.04 0.35
CA ASN A 56 10.40 -18.02 1.37
C ASN A 56 11.46 -16.92 1.26
N GLU A 57 12.72 -17.27 0.94
CA GLU A 57 13.81 -16.30 0.85
C GLU A 57 13.57 -15.36 -0.34
N ARG A 58 13.20 -15.95 -1.48
CA ARG A 58 12.90 -15.19 -2.70
C ARG A 58 11.69 -14.27 -2.52
N LEU A 59 10.64 -14.75 -1.85
CA LEU A 59 9.42 -13.96 -1.63
C LEU A 59 9.67 -12.84 -0.62
N ALA A 60 10.32 -13.13 0.51
CA ALA A 60 10.66 -12.12 1.51
C ALA A 60 11.54 -11.01 0.91
N GLY A 61 12.53 -11.37 0.09
CA GLY A 61 13.36 -10.39 -0.62
C GLY A 61 12.53 -9.48 -1.54
N ARG A 62 11.66 -10.05 -2.38
CA ARG A 62 10.80 -9.27 -3.29
C ARG A 62 9.81 -8.37 -2.55
N MET A 63 9.23 -8.84 -1.46
CA MET A 63 8.33 -8.05 -0.64
C MET A 63 9.05 -6.84 -0.04
N ARG A 64 10.30 -7.00 0.40
CA ARG A 64 11.14 -5.88 0.87
C ARG A 64 11.49 -4.89 -0.22
N ASP A 65 11.86 -5.37 -1.41
CA ASP A 65 12.17 -4.48 -2.52
C ASP A 65 10.95 -3.61 -2.84
N VAL A 66 9.77 -4.23 -2.97
CA VAL A 66 8.52 -3.52 -3.25
C VAL A 66 8.12 -2.59 -2.10
N SER A 67 8.25 -3.01 -0.84
CA SER A 67 7.96 -2.14 0.30
C SER A 67 8.85 -0.90 0.30
N GLY A 68 10.15 -1.06 0.00
CA GLY A 68 11.08 0.08 -0.10
C GLY A 68 10.70 1.06 -1.21
N TYR A 69 10.27 0.57 -2.38
CA TYR A 69 9.77 1.44 -3.45
C TYR A 69 8.49 2.18 -3.06
N LEU A 70 7.57 1.53 -2.36
CA LEU A 70 6.33 2.14 -1.90
C LEU A 70 6.56 3.20 -0.82
N GLU A 71 7.48 2.95 0.13
CA GLU A 71 7.88 3.92 1.15
C GLU A 71 8.54 5.15 0.51
N ALA A 72 9.43 4.95 -0.46
CA ALA A 72 10.03 6.04 -1.21
C ALA A 72 8.99 6.87 -1.98
N LEU A 73 8.05 6.20 -2.67
CA LEU A 73 6.94 6.87 -3.38
C LEU A 73 6.07 7.69 -2.41
N ALA A 74 5.71 7.13 -1.25
CA ALA A 74 4.96 7.84 -0.24
C ALA A 74 5.72 9.10 0.23
N GLY A 75 7.03 8.97 0.46
CA GLY A 75 7.90 10.09 0.80
C GLY A 75 7.93 11.18 -0.28
N GLU A 76 8.01 10.80 -1.55
CA GLU A 76 7.93 11.73 -2.69
C GLU A 76 6.58 12.46 -2.73
N MET A 77 5.47 11.72 -2.55
CA MET A 77 4.12 12.29 -2.53
C MET A 77 3.93 13.30 -1.38
N VAL A 78 4.42 12.99 -0.18
CA VAL A 78 4.44 13.93 0.96
C VAL A 78 5.26 15.17 0.62
N GLY A 79 6.40 15.00 -0.05
CA GLY A 79 7.28 16.09 -0.46
C GLY A 79 6.63 17.12 -1.39
N TYR A 80 5.56 16.74 -2.09
CA TYR A 80 4.78 17.62 -2.96
C TYR A 80 3.67 18.41 -2.25
N ARG A 81 3.53 18.31 -0.92
CA ARG A 81 2.46 18.98 -0.14
C ARG A 81 2.33 20.47 -0.47
N ASP A 82 3.47 21.16 -0.56
CA ASP A 82 3.54 22.61 -0.73
C ASP A 82 3.62 23.04 -2.21
N LEU A 83 3.27 22.15 -3.15
CA LEU A 83 3.18 22.54 -4.56
C LEU A 83 2.19 23.72 -4.71
N PRO A 84 2.60 24.77 -5.45
CA PRO A 84 1.72 25.91 -5.67
C PRO A 84 0.50 25.48 -6.49
N ALA A 85 -0.67 26.05 -6.18
CA ALA A 85 -1.82 25.91 -7.04
C ALA A 85 -1.53 26.53 -8.41
N VAL A 86 -1.76 25.76 -9.47
CA VAL A 86 -1.61 26.21 -10.85
C VAL A 86 -2.96 26.14 -11.56
N PRO A 87 -3.23 27.03 -12.52
CA PRO A 87 -4.46 26.96 -13.32
C PRO A 87 -4.54 25.62 -14.06
N HIS A 88 -5.69 24.96 -13.95
CA HIS A 88 -6.01 23.78 -14.75
C HIS A 88 -6.92 24.18 -15.91
N ASP A 89 -6.88 23.42 -17.01
CA ASP A 89 -7.95 23.45 -17.98
C ASP A 89 -9.16 22.70 -17.39
N GLU A 90 -10.12 23.46 -16.89
CA GLU A 90 -11.34 22.92 -16.27
C GLU A 90 -12.12 22.01 -17.23
N ALA A 91 -12.13 22.30 -18.54
CA ALA A 91 -12.84 21.47 -19.49
C ALA A 91 -12.17 20.09 -19.64
N ALA A 92 -10.84 20.04 -19.57
CA ALA A 92 -10.08 18.79 -19.61
C ALA A 92 -10.19 18.01 -18.29
N LEU A 93 -10.19 18.71 -17.14
CA LEU A 93 -10.27 18.10 -15.81
C LEU A 93 -11.64 17.49 -15.51
N ASN A 94 -12.71 18.03 -16.10
CA ASN A 94 -14.09 17.58 -15.87
C ASN A 94 -14.59 16.64 -16.99
N THR A 95 -13.69 15.95 -17.69
CA THR A 95 -14.07 14.94 -18.68
C THR A 95 -14.66 13.70 -18.00
N PRO A 96 -15.57 12.96 -18.66
CA PRO A 96 -16.10 11.71 -18.13
C PRO A 96 -15.00 10.72 -17.71
N ASP A 97 -13.92 10.62 -18.49
CA ASP A 97 -12.80 9.70 -18.23
C ASP A 97 -12.07 10.02 -16.91
N VAL A 98 -11.87 11.30 -16.60
CA VAL A 98 -11.26 11.71 -15.32
C VAL A 98 -12.15 11.33 -14.15
N LEU A 99 -13.45 11.62 -14.25
CA LEU A 99 -14.42 11.28 -13.20
C LEU A 99 -14.56 9.76 -13.02
N GLU A 100 -14.62 9.00 -14.11
CA GLU A 100 -14.69 7.54 -14.08
C GLU A 100 -13.45 6.94 -13.43
N THR A 101 -12.26 7.42 -13.80
CA THR A 101 -10.99 6.96 -13.20
C THR A 101 -10.94 7.25 -11.70
N PHE A 102 -11.39 8.43 -11.28
CA PHE A 102 -11.43 8.79 -9.86
C PHE A 102 -12.42 7.91 -9.07
N HIS A 103 -13.59 7.62 -9.64
CA HIS A 103 -14.52 6.67 -9.02
C HIS A 103 -13.96 5.25 -8.94
N ALA A 104 -13.25 4.80 -9.98
CA ALA A 104 -12.60 3.49 -9.98
C ALA A 104 -11.49 3.38 -8.93
N LEU A 105 -10.73 4.45 -8.69
CA LEU A 105 -9.76 4.53 -7.60
C LEU A 105 -10.44 4.30 -6.24
N ILE A 106 -11.48 5.08 -5.92
CA ILE A 106 -12.21 4.96 -4.64
C ILE A 106 -12.82 3.57 -4.50
N ALA A 107 -13.38 3.01 -5.58
CA ALA A 107 -13.93 1.66 -5.57
C ALA A 107 -12.86 0.60 -5.27
N SER A 108 -11.67 0.76 -5.85
CA SER A 108 -10.53 -0.13 -5.62
C SER A 108 -10.03 -0.06 -4.18
N GLU A 109 -9.92 1.13 -3.60
CA GLU A 109 -9.55 1.32 -2.19
C GLU A 109 -10.52 0.61 -1.25
N ARG A 110 -11.84 0.76 -1.48
CA ARG A 110 -12.87 0.08 -0.68
C ARG A 110 -12.83 -1.43 -0.85
N SER A 111 -12.65 -1.90 -2.08
CA SER A 111 -12.50 -3.33 -2.36
C SER A 111 -11.29 -3.92 -1.64
N LEU A 112 -10.16 -3.21 -1.62
CA LEU A 112 -8.96 -3.64 -0.91
C LEU A 112 -9.18 -3.65 0.61
N ALA A 113 -9.82 -2.64 1.17
CA ALA A 113 -10.14 -2.59 2.60
C ALA A 113 -11.01 -3.79 3.02
N ASN A 114 -12.02 -4.15 2.23
CA ASN A 114 -12.86 -5.33 2.49
C ASN A 114 -12.04 -6.62 2.44
N LEU A 115 -11.20 -6.79 1.41
CA LEU A 115 -10.33 -7.96 1.27
C LEU A 115 -9.38 -8.12 2.48
N LEU A 116 -8.80 -7.02 2.95
CA LEU A 116 -7.89 -7.06 4.10
C LEU A 116 -8.61 -7.49 5.38
N ASN A 117 -9.85 -7.03 5.61
CA ASN A 117 -10.66 -7.48 6.75
C ASN A 117 -11.02 -8.96 6.62
N GLU A 118 -11.55 -9.39 5.47
CA GLU A 118 -11.91 -10.80 5.22
C GLU A 118 -10.70 -11.74 5.39
N SER A 119 -9.53 -11.31 4.90
CA SER A 119 -8.30 -12.08 5.06
C SER A 119 -7.85 -12.15 6.51
N ALA A 120 -7.95 -11.07 7.28
CA ALA A 120 -7.57 -11.07 8.70
C ALA A 120 -8.49 -11.99 9.52
N ASP A 121 -9.81 -11.86 9.32
CA ASP A 121 -10.82 -12.65 10.02
C ASP A 121 -10.65 -14.16 9.76
N ALA A 122 -10.26 -14.54 8.53
CA ALA A 122 -10.04 -15.94 8.16
C ALA A 122 -8.87 -16.62 8.90
N PHE A 123 -7.90 -15.86 9.41
CA PHE A 123 -6.78 -16.39 10.19
C PHE A 123 -6.98 -16.20 11.71
N ASP A 124 -7.95 -15.38 12.13
CA ASP A 124 -8.31 -15.17 13.54
C ASP A 124 -9.28 -16.26 14.05
N SER A 125 -10.04 -16.91 13.15
CA SER A 125 -11.02 -17.95 13.50
C SER A 125 -10.45 -19.29 13.97
N ASP A 126 -9.12 -19.44 14.03
CA ASP A 126 -8.42 -20.68 14.43
C ASP A 126 -7.89 -20.64 15.90
N GLU A 127 -8.19 -19.59 16.69
CA GLU A 127 -7.79 -19.47 18.11
C GLU A 127 -8.87 -19.88 19.15
N GLU A 128 -9.96 -20.60 18.78
CA GLU A 128 -10.92 -21.20 19.74
C GLU A 128 -10.69 -22.69 20.05
#